data_AF-A0A7Y3CLJ7-F1
#
_entry.id   AF-A0A7Y3CLJ7-F1
#
_cell.length_a   1.000
_cell.length_b   1.000
_cell.length_c   1.000
_cell.angle_alpha   90.00
_cell.angle_beta   90.00
_cell.angle_gamma   90.00
#
_symmetry.space_group_name_H-M   'P 1'
#
loop_
_entity.id
_entity.type
_entity.pdbx_description
1 polymer ?
#
loop_
_entity_poly.entity_id
_entity_poly.type
_entity_poly.pdbx_seq_one_letter_code
_entity_poly.pdbx_strand_id
1 'polypeptide(L)' 'LGGDEFVVMMAGQQAFSDRAIASMRTRAKDMKSNFSQHLGWSVGRVRFDPDRHNDIEDLLREADERMYADKTRRKKGSA' A
#
# COMPACT_ATOMS: atom_id res chain seq x y z
N LEU A 1 -0.64 -7.96 -10.06
CA LEU A 1 -0.35 -8.89 -8.96
C LEU A 1 0.62 -9.95 -9.43
N GLY A 2 1.89 -9.76 -9.12
CA GLY A 2 2.93 -10.74 -9.34
C GLY A 2 4.21 -10.36 -8.59
N GLY A 3 5.09 -11.34 -8.37
CA GLY A 3 6.38 -11.11 -7.71
C GLY A 3 6.24 -10.67 -6.25
N ASP A 4 6.48 -9.38 -5.99
CA ASP A 4 6.49 -8.73 -4.68
C ASP A 4 5.25 -7.88 -4.39
N GLU A 5 4.20 -7.99 -5.22
CA GLU A 5 2.94 -7.27 -5.07
C GLU A 5 1.95 -8.01 -4.17
N PHE A 6 1.41 -7.30 -3.17
CA PHE A 6 0.42 -7.83 -2.22
C PHE A 6 -0.81 -6.92 -2.15
N VAL A 7 -2.00 -7.52 -2.00
CA VAL A 7 -3.26 -6.79 -1.83
C VAL A 7 -3.95 -7.24 -0.55
N VAL A 8 -4.52 -6.28 0.16
CA VAL A 8 -5.32 -6.53 1.36
C VAL A 8 -6.69 -5.87 1.17
N MET A 9 -7.74 -6.70 1.09
CA MET A 9 -9.12 -6.23 1.12
C MET A 9 -9.60 -6.17 2.57
N MET A 10 -10.16 -5.04 2.97
CA MET A 10 -10.70 -4.83 4.32
C MET A 10 -12.16 -4.40 4.25
N ALA A 11 -13.03 -5.12 4.95
CA ALA A 11 -14.39 -4.70 5.20
C ALA A 11 -14.44 -3.96 6.55
N GLY A 12 -14.95 -2.72 6.57
CA GLY A 12 -15.09 -1.93 7.80
C GLY A 12 -14.70 -0.46 7.65
N GLN A 13 -14.40 0.19 8.77
CA GLN A 13 -14.10 1.62 8.82
C GLN A 13 -12.71 1.97 8.27
N GLN A 14 -12.60 3.16 7.69
CA GLN A 14 -11.36 3.66 7.07
C GLN A 14 -10.19 3.74 8.05
N ALA A 15 -10.45 4.08 9.31
CA ALA A 15 -9.44 4.17 10.37
C ALA A 15 -8.65 2.87 10.59
N PHE A 16 -9.23 1.71 10.23
CA PHE A 16 -8.51 0.43 10.30
C PHE A 16 -7.36 0.36 9.30
N SER A 17 -7.53 0.95 8.12
CA SER A 17 -6.52 0.91 7.07
C SER A 17 -5.28 1.74 7.41
N ASP A 18 -5.43 2.93 8.00
CA ASP A 18 -4.31 3.77 8.44
C ASP A 18 -3.50 3.07 9.53
N ARG A 19 -4.21 2.52 10.52
CA ARG A 19 -3.59 1.81 11.64
C ARG A 19 -2.86 0.55 11.16
N ALA A 20 -3.44 -0.20 10.22
CA ALA A 20 -2.82 -1.38 9.65
C ALA A 20 -1.53 -1.03 8.90
N ILE A 21 -1.55 0.00 8.06
CA ILE A 21 -0.37 0.49 7.33
C ILE A 21 0.72 0.96 8.30
N ALA A 22 0.36 1.75 9.31
CA ALA A 22 1.31 2.22 10.33
C ALA A 22 1.94 1.05 11.09
N SER A 23 1.13 0.09 11.54
CA SER A 23 1.61 -1.12 12.21
C SER A 23 2.56 -1.93 11.32
N MET A 24 2.24 -2.08 10.03
CA MET A 24 3.08 -2.82 9.08
C MET A 24 4.43 -2.11 8.87
N ARG A 25 4.44 -0.76 8.82
CA ARG A 25 5.68 0.02 8.72
C ARG A 25 6.57 -0.17 9.95
N THR A 26 6.00 -0.16 11.15
CA THR A 26 6.75 -0.43 12.39
C THR A 26 7.33 -1.84 12.38
N ARG A 27 6.52 -2.85 12.07
CA ARG A 27 6.99 -4.24 12.01
C ARG A 27 8.09 -4.44 10.96
N ALA A 28 8.00 -3.79 9.81
CA ALA A 28 9.03 -3.87 8.77
C ALA A 28 10.37 -3.23 9.22
N LYS A 29 10.32 -2.17 10.05
CA LYS A 29 11.52 -1.57 10.65
C LYS A 29 12.14 -2.45 11.73
N ASP A 30 11.29 -3.07 12.56
CA ASP A 30 11.73 -3.90 13.69
C ASP A 30 12.16 -5.31 13.25
N MET A 31 11.84 -5.69 12.01
CA MET A 31 12.24 -6.96 11.44
C MET A 31 13.77 -7.00 11.33
N LYS A 32 14.40 -7.74 12.26
CA LYS A 32 15.80 -8.14 12.16
C LYS A 32 15.97 -9.06 10.96
N SER A 33 16.13 -8.45 9.79
CA SER A 33 16.44 -9.17 8.57
C SER A 33 17.95 -9.36 8.48
N ASN A 34 18.40 -10.48 7.91
CA ASN A 34 19.81 -10.70 7.60
C ASN A 34 20.30 -9.79 6.45
N PHE A 35 19.44 -8.93 5.90
CA PHE A 35 19.81 -7.95 4.89
C PHE A 35 20.30 -6.66 5.54
N SER A 36 21.42 -6.14 5.03
CA SER A 36 22.02 -4.87 5.45
C SER A 36 21.22 -3.64 5.02
N GLN A 37 20.10 -3.82 4.32
CA GLN A 37 19.28 -2.75 3.77
C GLN A 37 17.91 -2.70 4.43
N HIS A 38 17.37 -1.49 4.59
CA HIS A 38 16.02 -1.28 5.08
C HIS A 38 15.01 -1.63 4.00
N LEU A 39 14.02 -2.47 4.32
CA LEU A 39 12.96 -2.83 3.40
C LEU A 39 11.98 -1.66 3.20
N GLY A 40 12.12 -0.98 2.06
CA GLY A 40 11.18 0.05 1.62
C GLY A 40 10.05 -0.56 0.79
N TRP A 41 8.83 -0.07 1.00
CA TRP A 41 7.65 -0.46 0.21
C TRP A 41 6.76 0.75 -0.04
N SER A 42 5.98 0.67 -1.12
CA SER A 42 5.01 1.69 -1.51
C SER A 42 3.60 1.15 -1.29
N VAL A 43 2.64 2.04 -1.00
CA VAL A 43 1.25 1.61 -0.79
C VAL A 43 0.28 2.49 -1.55
N GLY A 44 -0.67 1.84 -2.21
CA GLY A 44 -1.86 2.46 -2.76
C GLY A 44 -3.07 2.08 -1.93
N ARG A 45 -3.92 3.06 -1.61
CA ARG A 45 -5.14 2.82 -0.85
C ARG A 45 -6.33 3.49 -1.51
N VAL A 46 -7.38 2.71 -1.68
CA VAL A 46 -8.67 3.15 -2.22
C VAL A 46 -9.77 2.68 -1.29
N ARG A 47 -10.79 3.51 -1.16
CA ARG A 47 -12.05 3.14 -0.52
C ARG A 47 -13.04 2.84 -1.62
N PHE A 48 -13.78 1.73 -1.50
CA PHE A 48 -14.87 1.44 -2.41
C PHE A 48 -15.89 2.57 -2.39
N ASP A 49 -16.25 3.01 -3.58
CA ASP A 49 -17.21 4.06 -3.87
C ASP A 49 -18.09 3.54 -5.00
N PRO A 50 -19.38 3.25 -4.74
CA PRO A 50 -20.27 2.62 -5.72
C PRO A 50 -20.59 3.52 -6.92
N ASP A 51 -20.39 4.84 -6.81
CA ASP A 51 -20.63 5.77 -7.91
C ASP A 51 -19.42 5.83 -8.87
N ARG A 52 -18.25 5.34 -8.41
CA ARG A 52 -16.97 5.43 -9.13
C ARG A 52 -16.37 4.08 -9.50
N HIS A 53 -16.76 3.00 -8.81
CA HIS A 53 -16.21 1.66 -9.02
C HIS A 53 -17.35 0.68 -9.28
N ASN A 54 -17.34 0.06 -10.46
CA ASN A 54 -18.37 -0.90 -10.88
C ASN A 54 -18.04 -2.31 -10.40
N ASP A 55 -16.76 -2.61 -10.27
CA ASP A 55 -16.24 -3.91 -9.90
C ASP A 55 -14.93 -3.79 -9.10
N ILE A 56 -14.33 -4.94 -8.80
CA ILE A 56 -13.07 -5.02 -8.09
C ILE A 56 -11.88 -4.58 -8.95
N GLU A 57 -11.98 -4.66 -10.28
CA GLU A 57 -10.89 -4.27 -11.19
C GLU A 57 -10.72 -2.75 -11.18
N ASP A 58 -11.83 -1.99 -11.16
CA ASP A 58 -11.81 -0.54 -10.96
C ASP A 58 -11.09 -0.14 -9.67
N LEU A 59 -11.37 -0.87 -8.59
CA LEU A 59 -10.80 -0.62 -7.28
C LEU A 59 -9.29 -0.92 -7.23
N LEU A 60 -8.89 -2.03 -7.85
CA LEU A 60 -7.49 -2.44 -7.95
C LEU A 60 -6.68 -1.48 -8.83
N ARG A 61 -7.26 -1.05 -9.96
CA ARG A 61 -6.64 -0.08 -10.87
C ARG A 61 -6.36 1.24 -10.16
N GLU A 62 -7.34 1.81 -9.47
CA GLU A 62 -7.13 3.06 -8.71
C GLU A 62 -6.11 2.87 -7.58
N ALA A 63 -6.08 1.70 -6.93
CA ALA A 63 -5.10 1.40 -5.89
C ALA A 63 -3.68 1.32 -6.46
N ASP A 64 -3.51 0.70 -7.62
CA ASP A 64 -2.22 0.60 -8.30
C ASP A 64 -1.69 1.98 -8.71
N GLU A 65 -2.53 2.84 -9.31
CA GLU A 65 -2.17 4.22 -9.67
C GLU A 65 -1.67 5.01 -8.45
N ARG A 66 -2.35 4.87 -7.30
CA ARG A 66 -1.95 5.51 -6.04
C ARG A 66 -0.65 4.95 -5.47
N MET A 67 -0.43 3.63 -5.59
CA MET A 67 0.83 3.00 -5.20
C MET A 67 1.98 3.55 -6.04
N TYR A 68 1.78 3.68 -7.35
CA TYR A 68 2.79 4.23 -8.26
C TYR A 68 3.11 5.69 -7.93
N ALA A 69 2.09 6.49 -7.58
CA ALA A 69 2.27 7.85 -7.08
C ALA A 69 3.06 7.91 -5.76
N ASP A 70 2.85 6.97 -4.83
CA ASP A 70 3.68 6.86 -3.61
C ASP A 70 5.13 6.46 -3.96
N LYS A 71 5.32 5.49 -4.86
CA LYS A 71 6.64 5.02 -5.30
C LYS A 71 7.47 6.15 -5.92
N THR A 72 6.87 6.94 -6.80
CA THR A 72 7.53 8.09 -7.45
C THR A 72 7.87 9.19 -6.45
N ARG A 73 6.97 9.51 -5.50
CA ARG A 73 7.23 10.46 -4.42
C ARG A 73 8.40 10.01 -3.53
N ARG A 74 8.44 8.74 -3.14
CA ARG A 74 9.52 8.18 -2.31
C ARG A 74 10.87 8.22 -3.02
N LYS A 75 10.92 7.89 -4.31
CA LYS A 75 12.16 7.95 -5.10
C LYS A 75 12.72 9.39 -5.20
N LYS A 76 11.86 10.40 -5.28
CA LYS A 76 12.26 11.82 -5.29
C LYS A 76 12.70 12.35 -3.93
N GLY A 77 12.14 11.84 -2.84
CA GLY A 77 12.51 12.24 -1.47
C GLY A 77 13.76 11.57 -0.89
N SER A 78 14.33 10.59 -1.62
CA SER A 78 15.60 9.93 -1.28
C SER A 78 16.80 10.48 -2.06
N ALA A 79 16.62 11.61 -2.77
CA ALA A 79 17.65 12.32 -3.53
C ALA A 79 18.19 13.52 -2.75
#